data_AF-N6ZWQ6-F1
#
_entry.id   AF-N6ZWQ6-F1
#
_cell.length_a   1.000
_cell.length_b   1.000
_cell.length_c   1.000
_cell.angle_alpha   90.00
_cell.angle_beta   90.00
_cell.angle_gamma   90.00
#
_symmetry.space_group_name_H-M   'P 1'
#
loop_
_entity.id
_entity.type
_entity.pdbx_description
1 polymer ?
#
loop_
_entity_poly.entity_id
_entity_poly.type
_entity_poly.pdbx_seq_one_letter_code
_entity_poly.pdbx_strand_id
1 'polypeptide(L)'
;MLKLFTPDTGATWLLTEIDPEERDRAFGLCDLGLGFPELGWVILRELATIRGRLGLPIERDLSFQAEKRLRAHARDTRHTGRIVA
;
A
#
# COMPACT_ATOMS: atom_id res chain seq x y z
N MET A 1 -3.84 -5.35 9.28
CA MET A 1 -3.48 -4.57 8.07
C MET A 1 -2.05 -4.10 8.24
N LEU A 2 -1.28 -4.15 7.16
CA LEU A 2 0.12 -3.77 7.06
C LEU A 2 0.21 -2.52 6.19
N LYS A 3 1.06 -1.56 6.57
CA LYS A 3 1.38 -0.39 5.73
C LYS A 3 2.79 -0.50 5.20
N LEU A 4 2.90 -0.40 3.88
CA LEU A 4 4.16 -0.29 3.15
C LEU A 4 4.23 1.08 2.48
N PHE A 5 5.42 1.64 2.34
CA PHE A 5 5.61 2.94 1.67
C PHE A 5 7.00 3.05 1.05
N THR A 6 7.15 3.91 0.05
CA THR A 6 8.47 4.34 -0.42
C THR A 6 8.92 5.56 0.40
N PRO A 7 10.09 5.57 1.06
CA PRO A 7 10.52 6.71 1.89
C PRO A 7 10.82 7.99 1.10
N ASP A 8 11.17 7.83 -0.17
CA ASP A 8 11.64 8.87 -1.09
C ASP A 8 10.63 9.18 -2.21
N THR A 9 9.45 8.55 -2.21
CA THR A 9 8.34 8.86 -3.12
C THR A 9 6.99 8.85 -2.38
N GLY A 10 5.92 9.24 -3.04
CA GLY A 10 4.58 9.31 -2.43
C GLY A 10 3.81 7.99 -2.40
N ALA A 11 4.42 6.86 -2.78
CA ALA A 11 3.70 5.60 -2.90
C ALA A 11 3.46 4.92 -1.54
N THR A 12 2.23 4.44 -1.33
CA THR A 12 1.77 3.78 -0.10
C THR A 12 0.86 2.59 -0.44
N TRP A 13 1.00 1.50 0.30
CA TRP A 13 0.14 0.32 0.20
C TRP A 13 -0.39 -0.07 1.58
N LEU A 14 -1.69 -0.32 1.68
CA LEU A 14 -2.35 -0.91 2.85
C LEU A 14 -2.82 -2.32 2.52
N LEU A 15 -2.11 -3.33 3.01
CA LEU A 15 -2.37 -4.75 2.72
C LEU A 15 -3.14 -5.41 3.86
N THR A 16 -4.17 -6.20 3.56
CA THR A 16 -5.02 -6.84 4.58
C THR A 16 -4.94 -8.35 4.62
N GLU A 17 -4.76 -9.00 3.48
CA GLU A 17 -4.84 -10.45 3.35
C GLU A 17 -3.87 -10.95 2.28
N ILE A 18 -3.40 -12.19 2.48
CA ILE A 18 -2.56 -12.93 1.53
C ILE A 18 -3.45 -14.00 0.89
N ASP A 19 -3.29 -14.21 -0.40
CA ASP A 19 -3.97 -15.29 -1.12
C ASP A 19 -3.51 -16.66 -0.56
N PRO A 20 -4.44 -17.52 -0.12
CA PRO A 20 -4.09 -18.81 0.48
C PRO A 20 -3.42 -19.78 -0.52
N GLU A 21 -3.73 -19.66 -1.80
CA GLU A 21 -3.17 -20.49 -2.87
C GLU A 21 -1.87 -19.88 -3.41
N GLU A 22 -1.79 -18.55 -3.46
CA GLU A 22 -0.62 -17.81 -3.93
C GLU A 22 -0.03 -16.90 -2.84
N ARG A 23 0.82 -17.45 -1.97
CA ARG A 23 1.37 -16.72 -0.79
C ARG A 23 2.19 -15.46 -1.11
N ASP A 24 2.59 -15.28 -2.37
CA ASP A 24 3.28 -14.08 -2.85
C ASP A 24 2.30 -12.98 -3.29
N ARG A 25 1.00 -13.24 -3.24
CA ARG A 25 -0.05 -12.31 -3.68
C ARG A 25 -0.83 -11.80 -2.48
N ALA A 26 -0.99 -10.48 -2.39
CA ALA A 26 -1.69 -9.83 -1.28
C ALA A 26 -2.74 -8.85 -1.80
N PHE A 27 -3.86 -8.72 -1.09
CA PHE A 27 -4.92 -7.76 -1.42
C PHE A 27 -4.79 -6.52 -0.53
N GLY A 28 -5.04 -5.35 -1.13
CA GLY A 28 -4.94 -4.09 -0.43
C GLY A 28 -5.39 -2.87 -1.22
N LEU A 29 -5.22 -1.72 -0.58
CA LEU A 29 -5.40 -0.39 -1.17
C LEU A 29 -4.03 0.14 -1.56
N CYS A 30 -3.85 0.52 -2.82
CA CYS A 30 -2.59 0.90 -3.42
C CYS A 30 -2.67 2.35 -3.90
N ASP A 31 -1.74 3.19 -3.47
CA ASP A 31 -1.58 4.55 -3.92
C ASP A 31 -0.17 4.71 -4.46
N LEU A 32 -0.03 4.96 -5.76
CA LEU A 32 1.27 5.14 -6.39
C LEU A 32 1.74 6.60 -6.36
N GLY A 33 1.07 7.47 -5.59
CA GLY A 33 1.34 8.90 -5.54
C GLY A 33 0.81 9.67 -6.76
N LEU A 34 -0.04 9.03 -7.58
CA LEU A 34 -0.58 9.57 -8.83
C LEU A 34 -1.96 10.23 -8.69
N GLY A 35 -2.54 10.24 -7.47
CA GLY A 35 -3.84 10.86 -7.20
C GLY A 35 -5.03 9.90 -7.30
N PHE A 36 -4.79 8.62 -7.63
CA PHE A 36 -5.84 7.63 -7.84
C PHE A 36 -5.54 6.33 -7.07
N PRO A 37 -5.85 6.28 -5.76
CA PRO A 37 -5.66 5.05 -4.98
C PRO A 37 -6.70 3.98 -5.35
N GLU A 38 -6.26 2.74 -5.53
CA GLU A 38 -7.07 1.63 -6.03
C GLU A 38 -7.03 0.39 -5.13
N LEU A 39 -8.16 -0.31 -5.04
CA LEU A 39 -8.22 -1.62 -4.39
C LEU A 39 -7.81 -2.69 -5.40
N GLY A 40 -6.91 -3.58 -5.01
CA GLY A 40 -6.44 -4.61 -5.91
C GLY A 40 -5.52 -5.62 -5.25
N TRP A 41 -5.14 -6.61 -6.06
CA TRP A 41 -4.11 -7.58 -5.71
C TRP A 41 -2.76 -7.09 -6.20
N VAL A 42 -1.73 -7.33 -5.40
CA VAL A 42 -0.33 -7.03 -5.70
C VAL A 42 0.53 -8.25 -5.43
N ILE A 43 1.66 -8.34 -6.12
CA ILE A 43 2.65 -9.40 -5.91
C ILE A 43 3.78 -8.86 -5.02
N LEU A 44 4.04 -9.50 -3.89
CA LEU A 44 5.00 -9.05 -2.88
C LEU A 44 6.43 -9.05 -3.42
N ARG A 45 6.83 -10.04 -4.23
CA ARG A 45 8.14 -10.01 -4.89
C ARG A 45 8.29 -8.83 -5.85
N GLU A 46 7.21 -8.41 -6.53
CA GLU A 46 7.26 -7.23 -7.41
C GLU A 46 7.39 -5.96 -6.58
N LEU A 47 6.66 -5.84 -5.48
CA LEU A 47 6.85 -4.72 -4.54
C LEU A 47 8.30 -4.67 -4.03
N ALA A 48 8.92 -5.81 -3.74
CA ALA A 48 10.31 -5.87 -3.28
C ALA A 48 11.34 -5.39 -4.32
N THR A 49 11.01 -5.36 -5.62
CA THR A 49 11.89 -4.81 -6.67
C THR A 49 11.70 -3.31 -6.87
N ILE A 50 10.59 -2.72 -6.39
CA ILE A 50 10.33 -1.29 -6.52
C ILE A 50 11.44 -0.50 -5.83
N ARG A 51 11.95 0.50 -6.54
CA ARG A 51 12.89 1.49 -6.02
C ARG A 51 12.31 2.87 -6.26
N GLY A 52 12.38 3.70 -5.23
CA GLY A 52 11.98 5.08 -5.33
C GLY A 52 12.99 5.93 -6.08
N ARG A 53 12.75 7.24 -6.10
CA ARG A 53 13.52 8.21 -6.91
C ARG A 53 15.00 8.30 -6.51
N LEU A 54 15.32 8.05 -5.24
CA LEU A 54 16.69 8.00 -4.71
C LEU A 54 17.24 6.57 -4.67
N GLY A 55 16.54 5.60 -5.25
CA GLY A 55 16.93 4.20 -5.22
C GLY A 55 16.63 3.50 -3.90
N LEU A 56 15.82 4.09 -3.01
CA LEU A 56 15.45 3.45 -1.75
C LEU A 56 14.39 2.36 -1.98
N PRO A 57 14.45 1.24 -1.25
CA PRO A 57 13.42 0.21 -1.32
C PRO A 57 12.13 0.65 -0.63
N ILE A 58 11.06 -0.11 -0.86
CA ILE A 58 9.85 -0.03 -0.02
C ILE A 58 10.20 -0.43 1.41
N GLU A 59 9.64 0.31 2.37
CA GLU A 59 9.74 0.04 3.80
C GLU A 59 8.37 -0.32 4.40
N ARG A 60 8.43 -1.02 5.53
CA ARG A 60 7.28 -1.31 6.37
C ARG A 60 7.18 -0.27 7.47
N ASP A 61 5.99 0.33 7.60
CA ASP A 61 5.69 1.17 8.76
C ASP A 61 5.40 0.27 9.97
N LEU A 62 6.33 0.24 10.93
CA LEU A 62 6.22 -0.55 12.16
C LEU A 62 5.35 0.12 13.22
N SER A 63 5.17 1.44 13.13
CA SER A 63 4.34 2.23 14.05
C SER A 63 2.88 2.28 13.61
N PHE A 64 2.59 1.88 12.38
CA PHE A 64 1.25 1.85 11.84
C PHE A 64 0.31 0.93 12.62
N GLN A 65 -0.81 1.51 13.07
CA GLN A 65 -1.92 0.78 13.66
C GLN A 65 -3.19 1.06 12.86
N ALA A 66 -3.86 -0.02 12.45
CA ALA A 66 -5.05 0.08 11.64
C ALA A 66 -6.26 0.48 12.49
N GLU A 67 -6.61 1.76 12.49
CA GLU A 67 -7.78 2.28 13.22
C GLU A 67 -9.10 2.08 12.46
N LYS A 68 -9.03 1.91 11.14
CA LYS A 68 -10.20 1.74 10.27
C LYS A 68 -10.08 0.48 9.40
N ARG A 69 -11.21 0.01 8.89
CA ARG A 69 -11.26 -1.04 7.85
C ARG A 69 -10.69 -0.50 6.54
N LEU A 70 -10.09 -1.37 5.72
CA LEU A 70 -9.53 -1.01 4.41
C LEU A 70 -10.51 -0.23 3.51
N ARG A 71 -11.77 -0.66 3.47
CA ARG A 71 -12.83 0.02 2.70
C ARG A 71 -13.13 1.44 3.19
N ALA A 72 -12.89 1.74 4.47
CA ALA A 72 -13.04 3.09 4.98
C ALA A 72 -11.88 3.99 4.49
N HIS A 73 -10.64 3.50 4.54
CA HIS A 73 -9.50 4.21 3.91
C HIS A 73 -9.75 4.45 2.42
N ALA A 74 -10.24 3.46 1.68
CA ALA A 74 -10.56 3.59 0.26
C ALA A 74 -11.72 4.57 -0.04
N ARG A 75 -12.54 4.90 0.95
CA ARG A 75 -13.58 5.93 0.81
C ARG A 75 -12.99 7.32 1.06
N ASP A 76 -12.10 7.43 2.04
CA ASP A 76 -11.42 8.69 2.38
C ASP A 76 -10.53 9.16 1.22
N THR A 77 -9.87 8.24 0.50
CA THR A 77 -9.05 8.54 -0.68
C THR A 77 -9.81 9.22 -1.81
N ARG A 78 -11.13 9.05 -1.93
CA ARG A 78 -11.94 9.70 -2.97
C ARG A 78 -11.94 11.22 -2.87
N HIS A 79 -11.70 11.75 -1.66
CA HIS A 79 -11.70 13.19 -1.41
C HIS A 79 -10.29 13.76 -1.38
N THR A 80 -9.31 12.97 -0.94
CA THR A 80 -7.91 13.42 -0.77
C THR A 80 -7.00 13.05 -1.94
N GLY A 81 -7.42 12.10 -2.80
CA GLY A 81 -6.60 11.53 -3.86
C GLY A 81 -5.42 10.69 -3.36
N ARG A 82 -5.30 10.46 -2.04
CA ARG A 82 -4.17 9.78 -1.41
C ARG A 82 -4.57 9.02 -0.16
N ILE A 83 -3.82 7.96 0.16
CA ILE A 83 -4.04 7.21 1.41
C ILE A 83 -3.64 8.08 2.62
N VAL A 84 -4.57 8.27 3.55
CA VAL A 84 -4.32 8.85 4.87
C VAL A 84 -4.47 7.73 5.89
N ALA A 85 -3.34 7.32 6.48
CA ALA A 85 -3.25 6.14 7.35
C ALA A 85 -2.01 6.21 8.26
#